data_AF-A0A1D6MR73-F1
#
_entry.id   AF-A0A1D6MR73-F1
#
_cell.length_a   1.000
_cell.length_b   1.000
_cell.length_c   1.000
_cell.angle_alpha   90.00
_cell.angle_beta   90.00
_cell.angle_gamma   90.00
#
_symmetry.space_group_name_H-M   'P 1'
#
loop_
_entity.id
_entity.type
_entity.pdbx_description
1 polymer ?
#
loop_
_entity_poly.entity_id
_entity_poly.type
_entity_poly.pdbx_seq_one_letter_code
_entity_poly.pdbx_strand_id
1 'polypeptide(L)'
;MASGEGWEAAVRAEVGAVAWWDDLDSADLRARFKAFTGQRSDWPQPTVLFWKDLLLRVARRLRVCSAPAHHVTSAWFARPGGLTPLCLPQVLEEMRADGDVLLKSELIDPSSTNLHQLVRRVRLMTISSRKAVWQEDILVFKLLIEERAADIARQLSDSHWTSTCVVTISKFNSFFVDMDDAHIALCFLTQHGKARYLLGRKQDPIEGVKVALTASQVPAVSKLDHDTLHLVWTEEKLQEQLDVLDRRWEIEFQWQQIVRHCLSVKVMTPMTHSKISHEGQSQMIQDGNMLMVLILMSSMMVTDHA
;
A
#
# COMPACT_ATOMS: atom_id res chain seq x y z
N MET A 1 -6.51 -0.32 -6.62
CA MET A 1 -6.77 -1.41 -7.59
C MET A 1 -5.69 -1.40 -8.67
N ALA A 2 -4.68 -2.25 -8.52
CA ALA A 2 -3.72 -2.51 -9.60
C ALA A 2 -4.48 -3.03 -10.82
N SER A 3 -4.20 -2.46 -11.99
CA SER A 3 -4.72 -2.91 -13.28
C SER A 3 -4.54 -4.44 -13.42
N GLY A 4 -5.50 -5.10 -14.06
CA GLY A 4 -5.65 -6.55 -14.13
C GLY A 4 -4.50 -7.35 -14.77
N GLU A 5 -3.31 -6.78 -14.95
CA GLU A 5 -2.14 -7.40 -15.59
C GLU A 5 -1.10 -7.93 -14.57
N GLY A 6 -1.10 -7.42 -13.33
CA GLY A 6 -0.04 -7.75 -12.36
C GLY A 6 -0.06 -9.18 -11.83
N TRP A 7 -1.24 -9.78 -11.68
CA TRP A 7 -1.39 -11.14 -11.13
C TRP A 7 -0.98 -12.22 -12.12
N GLU A 8 -1.24 -12.06 -13.42
CA GLU A 8 -0.78 -13.01 -14.43
C GLU A 8 0.74 -13.11 -14.46
N ALA A 9 1.42 -11.97 -14.40
CA ALA A 9 2.89 -11.93 -14.34
C ALA A 9 3.41 -12.56 -13.05
N ALA A 10 2.78 -12.31 -11.90
CA ALA A 10 3.15 -12.93 -10.64
C ALA A 10 2.98 -14.45 -10.67
N VAL A 11 1.84 -14.94 -11.15
CA VAL A 11 1.54 -16.38 -11.27
C VAL A 11 2.48 -17.04 -12.26
N ARG A 12 2.68 -16.46 -13.45
CA ARG A 12 3.63 -16.98 -14.43
C ARG A 12 5.05 -17.03 -13.89
N ALA A 13 5.45 -16.10 -13.04
CA ALA A 13 6.80 -16.11 -12.50
C ALA A 13 6.98 -17.09 -11.31
N GLU A 14 5.92 -17.37 -10.56
CA GLU A 14 5.94 -18.41 -9.51
C GLU A 14 5.74 -19.83 -10.07
N VAL A 15 5.02 -19.96 -11.18
CA VAL A 15 4.69 -21.26 -11.77
C VAL A 15 5.52 -21.59 -13.01
N GLY A 16 5.96 -20.60 -13.78
CA GLY A 16 6.76 -20.75 -15.00
C GLY A 16 8.19 -21.27 -14.78
N ALA A 17 8.58 -21.51 -13.53
CA ALA A 17 9.72 -22.37 -13.22
C ALA A 17 9.41 -23.88 -13.46
N VAL A 18 8.16 -24.23 -13.77
CA VAL A 18 7.72 -25.63 -13.90
C VAL A 18 7.09 -25.87 -15.28
N ALA A 19 7.73 -26.74 -16.06
CA ALA A 19 7.42 -27.00 -17.47
C ALA A 19 5.97 -27.46 -17.77
N TRP A 20 5.24 -27.97 -16.77
CA TRP A 20 3.88 -28.49 -16.97
C TRP A 20 2.79 -27.41 -17.08
N TRP A 21 3.05 -26.15 -16.69
CA TRP A 21 2.01 -25.11 -16.63
C TRP A 21 1.54 -24.65 -18.01
N ASP A 22 2.47 -24.58 -18.97
CA ASP A 22 2.15 -24.22 -20.35
C ASP A 22 1.74 -25.45 -21.18
N ASP A 23 2.14 -26.66 -20.77
CA ASP A 23 1.77 -27.94 -21.40
C ASP A 23 0.32 -28.35 -21.09
N LEU A 24 -0.56 -28.01 -22.04
CA LEU A 24 -2.00 -28.33 -22.04
C LEU A 24 -2.32 -29.83 -21.89
N ASP A 25 -1.41 -30.71 -22.33
CA ASP A 25 -1.66 -32.15 -22.39
C ASP A 25 -1.01 -32.93 -21.25
N SER A 26 -0.30 -32.25 -20.35
CA SER A 26 0.34 -32.91 -19.22
C SER A 26 -0.69 -33.53 -18.26
N ALA A 27 -0.46 -34.80 -17.90
CA ALA A 27 -1.30 -35.51 -16.95
C ALA A 27 -1.27 -34.86 -15.56
N ASP A 28 -0.12 -34.29 -15.17
CA ASP A 28 0.08 -33.57 -13.93
C ASP A 28 -0.77 -32.30 -13.84
N LEU A 29 -0.90 -31.53 -14.93
CA LEU A 29 -1.79 -30.36 -14.98
C LEU A 29 -3.24 -30.78 -14.78
N ARG A 30 -3.69 -31.80 -15.53
CA ARG A 30 -5.06 -32.32 -15.41
C ARG A 30 -5.35 -32.84 -14.00
N ALA A 31 -4.38 -33.46 -13.33
CA ALA A 31 -4.54 -33.91 -11.96
C ALA A 31 -4.66 -32.74 -10.97
N ARG A 32 -3.88 -31.66 -11.15
CA ARG A 32 -3.85 -30.49 -10.25
C ARG A 32 -5.06 -29.56 -10.41
N PHE A 33 -5.68 -29.52 -11.59
CA PHE A 33 -6.87 -28.70 -11.87
C PHE A 33 -8.20 -29.42 -11.59
N LYS A 34 -8.16 -30.72 -11.29
CA LYS A 34 -9.34 -31.49 -10.89
C LYS A 34 -9.80 -31.11 -9.49
N ALA A 35 -11.11 -31.18 -9.25
CA ALA A 35 -11.67 -31.08 -7.92
C ALA A 35 -11.16 -32.23 -7.04
N PHE A 36 -10.99 -31.97 -5.74
CA PHE A 36 -10.79 -33.05 -4.79
C PHE A 36 -12.09 -33.86 -4.67
N THR A 37 -11.95 -35.18 -4.54
CA THR A 37 -13.07 -36.12 -4.41
C THR A 37 -12.93 -36.89 -3.10
N GLY A 38 -14.04 -37.38 -2.54
CA GLY A 38 -14.04 -38.10 -1.27
C GLY A 38 -14.05 -37.19 -0.04
N GLN A 39 -13.81 -37.77 1.14
CA GLN A 39 -13.71 -37.02 2.40
C GLN A 39 -12.38 -36.28 2.48
N ARG A 40 -12.27 -35.27 3.37
CA ARG A 40 -11.03 -34.48 3.57
C ARG A 40 -9.80 -35.35 3.84
N SER A 41 -9.96 -36.49 4.51
CA SER A 41 -8.91 -37.49 4.76
C SER A 41 -8.32 -38.11 3.50
N ASP A 42 -9.11 -38.13 2.42
CA ASP A 42 -8.79 -38.84 1.18
C ASP A 42 -8.11 -37.91 0.17
N TRP A 43 -7.99 -36.62 0.50
CA TRP A 43 -7.43 -35.63 -0.41
C TRP A 43 -5.91 -35.82 -0.55
N PRO A 44 -5.35 -35.71 -1.77
CA PRO A 44 -3.92 -35.85 -1.99
C PRO A 44 -3.14 -34.71 -1.32
N GLN A 45 -2.54 -34.99 -0.16
CA GLN A 45 -1.80 -34.01 0.64
C GLN A 45 -0.74 -33.22 -0.15
N PRO A 46 0.07 -33.83 -1.04
CA PRO A 46 1.03 -33.08 -1.85
C PRO A 46 0.39 -32.03 -2.76
N THR A 47 -0.82 -32.30 -3.27
CA THR A 47 -1.54 -31.37 -4.14
C THR A 47 -2.15 -30.23 -3.34
N VAL A 48 -2.70 -30.52 -2.16
CA VAL A 48 -3.23 -29.51 -1.24
C VAL A 48 -2.12 -28.55 -0.81
N LEU A 49 -1.00 -29.06 -0.30
CA LEU A 49 0.15 -28.25 0.13
C LEU A 49 0.72 -27.41 -1.02
N PHE A 50 0.86 -27.99 -2.21
CA PHE A 50 1.31 -27.26 -3.39
C PHE A 50 0.45 -26.01 -3.66
N TRP A 51 -0.88 -26.15 -3.63
CA TRP A 51 -1.79 -25.04 -3.89
C TRP A 51 -1.76 -24.00 -2.77
N LYS A 52 -1.70 -24.43 -1.50
CA LYS A 52 -1.53 -23.51 -0.35
C LYS A 52 -0.27 -22.66 -0.49
N ASP A 53 0.86 -23.29 -0.77
CA ASP A 53 2.13 -22.59 -0.91
C ASP A 53 2.14 -21.66 -2.13
N LEU A 54 1.56 -22.12 -3.25
CA LEU A 54 1.47 -21.31 -4.45
C LEU A 54 0.62 -20.05 -4.24
N LEU A 55 -0.53 -20.18 -3.56
CA LEU A 55 -1.38 -19.05 -3.18
C LEU A 55 -0.60 -18.01 -2.39
N LEU A 56 0.12 -18.44 -1.35
CA LEU A 56 0.92 -17.55 -0.51
C LEU A 56 2.08 -16.92 -1.26
N ARG A 57 2.77 -17.66 -2.14
CA ARG A 57 3.86 -17.09 -2.95
C ARG A 57 3.37 -16.03 -3.93
N VAL A 58 2.27 -16.29 -4.62
CA VAL A 58 1.65 -15.34 -5.55
C VAL A 58 1.21 -14.08 -4.80
N ALA A 59 0.48 -14.23 -3.69
CA ALA A 59 0.05 -13.10 -2.87
C ALA A 59 1.24 -12.28 -2.33
N ARG A 60 2.31 -12.96 -1.87
CA ARG A 60 3.56 -12.31 -1.42
C ARG A 60 4.21 -11.49 -2.53
N ARG A 61 4.26 -12.02 -3.75
CA ARG A 61 4.83 -11.34 -4.92
C ARG A 61 4.01 -10.13 -5.35
N LEU A 62 2.70 -10.23 -5.24
CA LEU A 62 1.77 -9.11 -5.44
C LEU A 62 1.82 -8.10 -4.30
N ARG A 63 2.50 -8.42 -3.20
CA ARG A 63 2.58 -7.62 -1.97
C ARG A 63 1.21 -7.34 -1.35
N VAL A 64 0.23 -8.21 -1.61
CA VAL A 64 -1.14 -8.09 -1.07
C VAL A 64 -1.30 -8.96 0.18
N CYS A 65 -2.05 -8.46 1.16
CA CYS A 65 -2.42 -9.21 2.37
C CYS A 65 -3.85 -9.75 2.32
N SER A 66 -4.67 -9.23 1.40
CA SER A 66 -6.04 -9.64 1.22
C SER A 66 -6.46 -9.71 -0.25
N ALA A 67 -7.46 -10.53 -0.55
CA ALA A 67 -8.04 -10.63 -1.88
C ALA A 67 -9.50 -11.12 -1.82
N PRO A 68 -10.38 -10.67 -2.74
CA PRO A 68 -11.71 -11.26 -2.88
C PRO A 68 -11.60 -12.75 -3.26
N ALA A 69 -12.41 -13.60 -2.61
CA ALA A 69 -12.37 -15.04 -2.83
C ALA A 69 -12.61 -15.41 -4.30
N HIS A 70 -13.58 -14.76 -4.96
CA HIS A 70 -13.83 -15.00 -6.38
C HIS A 70 -12.59 -14.71 -7.24
N HIS A 71 -11.87 -13.59 -7.02
CA HIS A 71 -10.64 -13.31 -7.78
C HIS A 71 -9.58 -14.39 -7.60
N VAL A 72 -9.40 -14.92 -6.39
CA VAL A 72 -8.44 -16.00 -6.16
C VAL A 72 -8.86 -17.29 -6.88
N THR A 73 -10.16 -17.63 -6.84
CA THR A 73 -10.68 -18.87 -7.44
C THR A 73 -10.84 -18.83 -8.95
N SER A 74 -11.14 -17.67 -9.53
CA SER A 74 -11.55 -17.54 -10.94
C SER A 74 -10.68 -16.63 -11.78
N ALA A 75 -9.86 -15.76 -11.19
CA ALA A 75 -8.96 -14.88 -11.93
C ALA A 75 -7.50 -15.36 -11.82
N TRP A 76 -6.93 -15.42 -10.61
CA TRP A 76 -5.49 -15.63 -10.40
C TRP A 76 -4.91 -16.81 -11.17
N PHE A 77 -5.63 -17.93 -11.21
CA PHE A 77 -5.17 -19.15 -11.85
C PHE A 77 -5.98 -19.52 -13.10
N ALA A 78 -6.71 -18.56 -13.67
CA ALA A 78 -7.36 -18.75 -14.95
C ALA A 78 -6.31 -18.84 -16.06
N ARG A 79 -6.41 -19.88 -16.88
CA ARG A 79 -5.61 -19.98 -18.11
C ARG A 79 -6.31 -19.31 -19.29
N PRO A 80 -5.54 -18.90 -20.31
CA PRO A 80 -6.09 -18.62 -21.64
C PRO A 80 -6.99 -19.79 -22.09
N GLY A 81 -8.24 -19.49 -22.42
CA GLY A 81 -9.27 -20.51 -22.71
C GLY A 81 -10.25 -20.80 -21.56
N GLY A 82 -10.13 -20.11 -20.41
CA GLY A 82 -11.14 -20.12 -19.35
C GLY A 82 -11.05 -21.30 -18.37
N LEU A 83 -9.97 -22.08 -18.41
CA LEU A 83 -9.73 -23.17 -17.47
C LEU A 83 -9.33 -22.60 -16.10
N THR A 84 -10.07 -22.98 -15.06
CA THR A 84 -9.80 -22.62 -13.66
C THR A 84 -9.62 -23.89 -12.81
N PRO A 85 -8.74 -23.89 -11.80
CA PRO A 85 -8.54 -25.08 -10.97
C PRO A 85 -9.73 -25.30 -10.05
N LEU A 86 -10.41 -26.44 -10.21
CA LEU A 86 -11.64 -26.75 -9.47
C LEU A 86 -11.40 -27.11 -8.00
N CYS A 87 -10.15 -27.32 -7.59
CA CYS A 87 -9.77 -27.61 -6.21
C CYS A 87 -9.59 -26.36 -5.33
N LEU A 88 -9.50 -25.16 -5.92
CA LEU A 88 -9.19 -23.94 -5.15
C LEU A 88 -10.20 -23.65 -4.03
N PRO A 89 -11.52 -23.78 -4.23
CA PRO A 89 -12.47 -23.58 -3.14
C PRO A 89 -12.18 -24.48 -1.93
N GLN A 90 -11.90 -25.76 -2.16
CA GLN A 90 -11.55 -26.72 -1.12
C GLN A 90 -10.21 -26.39 -0.44
N VAL A 91 -9.21 -25.95 -1.21
CA VAL A 91 -7.92 -25.50 -0.66
C VAL A 91 -8.11 -24.29 0.26
N LEU A 92 -8.95 -23.33 -0.12
CA LEU A 92 -9.23 -22.14 0.69
C LEU A 92 -10.00 -22.49 1.97
N GLU A 93 -10.95 -23.42 1.89
CA GLU A 93 -11.60 -23.98 3.08
C GLU A 93 -10.60 -24.67 4.02
N GLU A 94 -9.64 -25.40 3.46
CA GLU A 94 -8.57 -26.04 4.23
C GLU A 94 -7.68 -25.01 4.92
N MET A 95 -7.19 -24.00 4.17
CA MET A 95 -6.38 -22.91 4.75
C MET A 95 -7.14 -22.16 5.85
N ARG A 96 -8.45 -22.01 5.70
CA ARG A 96 -9.31 -21.40 6.71
C ARG A 96 -9.47 -22.29 7.94
N ALA A 97 -9.65 -23.59 7.76
CA ALA A 97 -9.73 -24.55 8.85
C ALA A 97 -8.43 -24.61 9.66
N ASP A 98 -7.29 -24.44 8.98
CA ASP A 98 -5.97 -24.41 9.62
C ASP A 98 -5.63 -23.05 10.26
N GLY A 99 -6.44 -22.01 9.96
CA GLY A 99 -6.25 -20.65 10.47
C GLY A 99 -5.22 -19.82 9.71
N ASP A 100 -4.78 -20.28 8.53
CA ASP A 100 -3.90 -19.55 7.62
C ASP A 100 -4.64 -18.42 6.89
N VAL A 101 -5.94 -18.59 6.67
CA VAL A 101 -6.82 -17.60 6.04
C VAL A 101 -7.98 -17.23 6.96
N LEU A 102 -8.18 -15.93 7.14
CA LEU A 102 -9.30 -15.34 7.87
C LEU A 102 -10.23 -14.60 6.91
N LEU A 103 -11.46 -14.32 7.32
CA LEU A 103 -12.34 -13.41 6.57
C LEU A 103 -12.23 -11.99 7.12
N LYS A 104 -12.30 -10.97 6.25
CA LYS A 104 -12.38 -9.56 6.68
C LYS A 104 -13.54 -9.32 7.67
N SER A 105 -14.64 -10.07 7.52
CA SER A 105 -15.80 -10.00 8.43
C SER A 105 -15.50 -10.51 9.85
N GLU A 106 -14.45 -11.31 10.04
CA GLU A 106 -14.01 -11.80 11.34
C GLU A 106 -13.11 -10.81 12.08
N LEU A 107 -12.56 -9.84 11.36
CA LEU A 107 -11.71 -8.80 11.93
C LEU A 107 -12.53 -7.72 12.61
N ILE A 108 -12.12 -7.33 13.81
CA ILE A 108 -12.77 -6.27 14.56
C ILE A 108 -12.10 -4.94 14.21
N ASP A 109 -12.90 -4.00 13.70
CA ASP A 109 -12.44 -2.64 13.43
C ASP A 109 -12.15 -1.89 14.74
N PRO A 110 -10.90 -1.47 14.99
CA PRO A 110 -10.51 -0.80 16.21
C PRO A 110 -11.01 0.66 16.30
N SER A 111 -11.40 1.26 15.17
CA SER A 111 -12.03 2.59 15.13
C SER A 111 -13.51 2.54 15.55
N SER A 112 -14.14 1.35 15.51
CA SER A 112 -15.53 1.16 15.90
C SER A 112 -15.75 1.30 17.41
N THR A 113 -16.94 1.74 17.82
CA THR A 113 -17.25 2.01 19.24
C THR A 113 -17.10 0.77 20.13
N ASN A 114 -16.67 0.96 21.39
CA ASN A 114 -16.34 -0.11 22.33
C ASN A 114 -17.47 -1.15 22.53
N LEU A 115 -18.74 -0.72 22.57
CA LEU A 115 -19.88 -1.64 22.67
C LEU A 115 -20.04 -2.52 21.43
N HIS A 116 -19.83 -1.96 20.23
CA HIS A 116 -19.84 -2.72 18.98
C HIS A 116 -18.71 -3.75 18.96
N GLN A 117 -17.52 -3.40 19.48
CA GLN A 117 -16.41 -4.33 19.63
C GLN A 117 -16.74 -5.47 20.59
N LEU A 118 -17.36 -5.20 21.74
CA LEU A 118 -17.76 -6.23 22.70
C LEU A 118 -18.83 -7.18 22.14
N VAL A 119 -19.89 -6.64 21.53
CA VAL A 119 -20.93 -7.44 20.88
C VAL A 119 -20.33 -8.31 19.77
N ARG A 120 -19.41 -7.74 18.97
CA ARG A 120 -18.74 -8.49 17.90
C ARG A 120 -17.79 -9.55 18.44
N ARG A 121 -17.07 -9.30 19.54
CA ARG A 121 -16.25 -10.34 20.23
C ARG A 121 -17.10 -11.49 20.74
N VAL A 122 -18.24 -11.20 21.37
CA VAL A 122 -19.19 -12.22 21.84
C VAL A 122 -19.77 -13.01 20.66
N ARG A 123 -20.08 -12.31 19.56
CA ARG A 123 -20.55 -12.94 18.32
C ARG A 123 -19.49 -13.83 17.67
N LEU A 124 -18.23 -13.43 17.67
CA LEU A 124 -17.13 -14.26 17.15
C LEU A 124 -16.92 -15.49 18.04
N MET A 125 -16.99 -15.35 19.36
CA MET A 125 -16.91 -16.49 20.29
C MET A 125 -18.06 -17.50 20.12
N THR A 126 -19.21 -17.07 19.59
CA THR A 126 -20.39 -17.91 19.36
C THR A 126 -20.52 -18.42 17.91
N ILE A 127 -19.87 -17.76 16.93
CA ILE A 127 -20.03 -18.04 15.49
C ILE A 127 -18.72 -18.45 14.79
N SER A 128 -17.54 -18.37 15.44
CA SER A 128 -16.24 -18.74 14.83
C SER A 128 -16.14 -20.19 14.35
N SER A 129 -17.15 -21.03 14.59
CA SER A 129 -17.24 -22.35 13.98
C SER A 129 -18.18 -22.28 12.75
N ARG A 130 -17.59 -22.37 11.54
CA ARG A 130 -18.25 -22.84 10.29
C ARG A 130 -19.00 -21.83 9.41
N LYS A 131 -18.54 -20.59 9.25
CA LYS A 131 -18.96 -19.83 8.05
C LYS A 131 -18.14 -20.29 6.85
N ALA A 132 -18.79 -20.93 5.88
CA ALA A 132 -18.22 -21.28 4.58
C ALA A 132 -17.73 -20.02 3.86
N VAL A 133 -16.69 -20.16 3.02
CA VAL A 133 -16.15 -19.06 2.22
C VAL A 133 -17.11 -18.79 1.06
N TRP A 134 -17.68 -17.59 1.02
CA TRP A 134 -18.53 -17.13 -0.09
C TRP A 134 -17.70 -16.36 -1.12
N GLN A 135 -18.16 -16.29 -2.37
CA GLN A 135 -17.46 -15.59 -3.45
C GLN A 135 -17.23 -14.09 -3.18
N GLU A 136 -18.11 -13.47 -2.39
CA GLU A 136 -18.04 -12.06 -1.98
C GLU A 136 -17.12 -11.83 -0.78
N ASP A 137 -16.67 -12.90 -0.10
CA ASP A 137 -15.82 -12.75 1.08
C ASP A 137 -14.41 -12.27 0.69
N ILE A 138 -13.88 -11.34 1.48
CA ILE A 138 -12.48 -10.92 1.38
C ILE A 138 -11.65 -11.85 2.26
N LEU A 139 -10.75 -12.60 1.62
CA LEU A 139 -9.78 -13.48 2.23
C LEU A 139 -8.62 -12.65 2.76
N VAL A 140 -8.19 -12.97 3.97
CA VAL A 140 -7.09 -12.32 4.66
C VAL A 140 -6.02 -13.37 4.96
N PHE A 141 -4.84 -13.21 4.36
CA PHE A 141 -3.74 -14.16 4.51
C PHE A 141 -2.94 -13.83 5.77
N LYS A 142 -3.12 -14.63 6.83
CA LYS A 142 -2.50 -14.41 8.14
C LYS A 142 -0.98 -14.26 8.06
N LEU A 143 -0.33 -15.20 7.38
CA LEU A 143 1.14 -15.24 7.25
C LEU A 143 1.69 -13.94 6.65
N LEU A 144 1.02 -13.40 5.62
CA LEU A 144 1.47 -12.18 4.93
C LEU A 144 1.36 -10.94 5.82
N ILE A 145 0.31 -10.87 6.65
CA ILE A 145 0.19 -9.79 7.63
C ILE A 145 1.28 -9.90 8.70
N GLU A 146 1.59 -11.12 9.16
CA GLU A 146 2.64 -11.33 10.15
C GLU A 146 4.04 -11.00 9.61
N GLU A 147 4.34 -11.40 8.37
CA GLU A 147 5.55 -10.99 7.65
C GLU A 147 5.63 -9.46 7.55
N ARG A 148 4.54 -8.80 7.14
CA ARG A 148 4.48 -7.34 7.05
C ARG A 148 4.64 -6.65 8.39
N ALA A 149 4.03 -7.16 9.44
CA ALA A 149 4.18 -6.60 10.77
C ALA A 149 5.63 -6.70 11.27
N ALA A 150 6.31 -7.81 10.96
CA ALA A 150 7.74 -7.95 11.25
C ALA A 150 8.60 -6.97 10.43
N ASP A 151 8.27 -6.75 9.15
CA ASP A 151 8.93 -5.74 8.31
C ASP A 151 8.78 -4.33 8.88
N ILE A 152 7.56 -3.96 9.30
CA ILE A 152 7.25 -2.66 9.91
C ILE A 152 8.01 -2.50 11.23
N ALA A 153 7.98 -3.53 12.09
CA ALA A 153 8.71 -3.52 13.35
C ALA A 153 10.22 -3.32 13.13
N ARG A 154 10.81 -3.95 12.11
CA ARG A 154 12.23 -3.74 11.74
C ARG A 154 12.50 -2.31 11.29
N GLN A 155 11.69 -1.78 10.37
CA GLN A 155 11.85 -0.41 9.88
C GLN A 155 11.73 0.63 10.99
N LEU A 156 10.83 0.40 11.96
CA LEU A 156 10.66 1.29 13.11
C LEU A 156 11.77 1.08 14.16
N SER A 157 12.28 -0.14 14.37
CA SER A 157 13.34 -0.40 15.34
C SER A 157 14.67 0.24 14.96
N ASP A 158 14.93 0.42 13.67
CA ASP A 158 16.16 1.08 13.20
C ASP A 158 16.23 2.55 13.67
N SER A 159 15.08 3.15 14.01
CA SER A 159 14.96 4.54 14.47
C SER A 159 14.63 4.68 15.96
N HIS A 160 14.34 3.57 16.67
CA HIS A 160 13.80 3.61 18.03
C HIS A 160 14.45 2.56 18.94
N TRP A 161 14.95 3.00 20.10
CA TRP A 161 15.56 2.13 21.12
C TRP A 161 14.53 1.46 22.06
N THR A 162 13.24 1.74 21.89
CA THR A 162 12.16 1.29 22.77
C THR A 162 11.51 -0.01 22.30
N SER A 163 10.81 -0.72 23.20
CA SER A 163 10.08 -1.96 22.87
C SER A 163 8.77 -1.73 22.11
N THR A 164 8.28 -0.48 22.08
CA THR A 164 7.08 -0.05 21.36
C THR A 164 7.33 1.29 20.68
N CYS A 165 6.66 1.52 19.56
CA CYS A 165 6.70 2.78 18.82
C CYS A 165 5.27 3.31 18.61
N VAL A 166 5.10 4.62 18.64
CA VAL A 166 3.85 5.31 18.28
C VAL A 166 4.06 5.98 16.93
N VAL A 167 3.17 5.68 15.98
CA VAL A 167 3.17 6.28 14.64
C VAL A 167 1.80 6.87 14.33
N THR A 168 1.76 7.86 13.44
CA THR A 168 0.51 8.37 12.88
C THR A 168 -0.14 7.33 11.96
N ILE A 169 -1.45 7.43 11.75
CA ILE A 169 -2.14 6.54 10.81
C ILE A 169 -1.62 6.70 9.37
N SER A 170 -1.25 7.92 8.98
CA SER A 170 -0.63 8.22 7.68
C SER A 170 0.68 7.45 7.49
N LYS A 171 1.57 7.50 8.47
CA LYS A 171 2.83 6.75 8.45
C LYS A 171 2.61 5.24 8.53
N PHE A 172 1.59 4.77 9.25
CA PHE A 172 1.25 3.35 9.24
C PHE A 172 0.77 2.89 7.85
N ASN A 173 -0.07 3.68 7.20
CA ASN A 173 -0.61 3.36 5.88
C ASN A 173 0.45 3.37 4.78
N SER A 174 1.50 4.19 4.91
CA SER A 174 2.59 4.26 3.92
C SER A 174 3.41 2.97 3.82
N PHE A 175 3.35 2.07 4.80
CA PHE A 175 3.96 0.74 4.72
C PHE A 175 3.23 -0.22 3.78
N PHE A 176 2.01 0.10 3.36
CA PHE A 176 1.17 -0.73 2.53
C PHE A 176 0.96 -0.11 1.15
N VAL A 177 0.75 -0.97 0.15
CA VAL A 177 0.45 -0.54 -1.23
C VAL A 177 -1.01 -0.13 -1.36
N ASP A 178 -1.91 -0.84 -0.69
CA ASP A 178 -3.34 -0.57 -0.71
C ASP A 178 -3.85 -0.20 0.69
N MET A 179 -4.78 0.74 0.73
CA MET A 179 -5.41 1.23 1.95
C MET A 179 -6.27 0.15 2.63
N ASP A 180 -6.90 -0.72 1.83
CA ASP A 180 -7.66 -1.86 2.35
C ASP A 180 -6.76 -2.83 3.12
N ASP A 181 -5.58 -3.13 2.59
CA ASP A 181 -4.60 -4.01 3.24
C ASP A 181 -4.05 -3.38 4.53
N ALA A 182 -3.79 -2.07 4.53
CA ALA A 182 -3.40 -1.34 5.73
C ALA A 182 -4.47 -1.47 6.82
N HIS A 183 -5.74 -1.21 6.49
CA HIS A 183 -6.84 -1.30 7.44
C HIS A 183 -7.04 -2.73 7.97
N ILE A 184 -6.95 -3.74 7.09
CA ILE A 184 -7.03 -5.15 7.47
C ILE A 184 -5.89 -5.53 8.42
N ALA A 185 -4.66 -5.11 8.12
CA ALA A 185 -3.51 -5.33 8.99
C ALA A 185 -3.70 -4.64 10.34
N LEU A 186 -4.21 -3.40 10.38
CA LEU A 186 -4.50 -2.69 11.62
C LEU A 186 -5.51 -3.45 12.50
N CYS A 187 -6.61 -3.93 11.90
CA CYS A 187 -7.62 -4.72 12.61
C CYS A 187 -7.01 -6.02 13.17
N PHE A 188 -6.27 -6.75 12.33
CA PHE A 188 -5.62 -8.00 12.71
C PHE A 188 -4.62 -7.79 13.86
N LEU A 189 -3.72 -6.81 13.74
CA LEU A 189 -2.69 -6.54 14.74
C LEU A 189 -3.29 -6.05 16.06
N THR A 190 -4.35 -5.25 16.00
CA THR A 190 -5.04 -4.80 17.22
C THR A 190 -5.75 -5.95 17.92
N GLN A 191 -6.40 -6.83 17.17
CA GLN A 191 -7.08 -8.01 17.71
C GLN A 191 -6.10 -9.02 18.33
N HIS A 192 -4.90 -9.17 17.77
CA HIS A 192 -3.83 -10.02 18.30
C HIS A 192 -2.94 -9.31 19.32
N GLY A 193 -3.27 -8.07 19.68
CA GLY A 193 -2.55 -7.23 20.65
C GLY A 193 -1.10 -6.91 20.27
N LYS A 194 -0.75 -7.04 18.99
CA LYS A 194 0.51 -6.57 18.39
C LYS A 194 0.48 -5.06 18.09
N ALA A 195 -0.71 -4.46 18.09
CA ALA A 195 -0.94 -3.03 17.95
C ALA A 195 -2.04 -2.52 18.90
N ARG A 196 -2.07 -1.22 19.16
CA ARG A 196 -3.17 -0.50 19.81
C ARG A 196 -3.48 0.76 19.03
N TYR A 197 -4.74 0.95 18.67
CA TYR A 197 -5.21 2.17 18.04
C TYR A 197 -5.31 3.31 19.07
N LEU A 198 -4.90 4.51 18.65
CA LEU A 198 -4.87 5.74 19.43
C LEU A 198 -5.74 6.79 18.73
N LEU A 199 -6.55 7.50 19.52
CA LEU A 199 -7.35 8.63 19.04
C LEU A 199 -7.03 9.86 19.89
N GLY A 200 -6.36 10.84 19.31
CA GLY A 200 -6.13 12.15 19.88
C GLY A 200 -7.44 12.93 19.98
N ARG A 201 -7.74 13.48 21.17
CA ARG A 201 -9.02 14.17 21.45
C ARG A 201 -8.93 15.70 21.46
N LYS A 202 -7.88 16.30 20.91
CA LYS A 202 -7.82 17.77 20.78
C LYS A 202 -8.48 18.22 19.48
N GLN A 203 -8.60 19.54 19.30
CA GLN A 203 -9.40 20.24 18.29
C GLN A 203 -9.36 19.62 16.88
N ASP A 204 -8.25 18.97 16.51
CA ASP A 204 -8.17 18.05 15.38
C ASP A 204 -7.98 16.60 15.87
N PRO A 205 -8.85 15.65 15.46
CA PRO A 205 -8.68 14.25 15.82
C PRO A 205 -7.46 13.67 15.10
N ILE A 206 -6.39 13.44 15.86
CA ILE A 206 -5.17 12.80 15.34
C ILE A 206 -5.28 11.30 15.58
N GLU A 207 -5.23 10.52 14.51
CA GLU A 207 -5.24 9.07 14.59
C GLU A 207 -3.83 8.51 14.58
N GLY A 208 -3.60 7.51 15.43
CA GLY A 208 -2.30 6.88 15.56
C GLY A 208 -2.39 5.41 15.93
N VAL A 209 -1.25 4.73 15.83
CA VAL A 209 -1.10 3.32 16.17
C VAL A 209 0.14 3.16 17.01
N LYS A 210 -0.03 2.53 18.18
CA LYS A 210 1.09 2.02 18.98
C LYS A 210 1.38 0.59 18.55
N VAL A 211 2.60 0.32 18.11
CA VAL A 211 3.03 -0.97 17.57
C VAL A 211 4.09 -1.58 18.49
N ALA A 212 4.03 -2.91 18.70
CA ALA A 212 5.10 -3.64 19.37
C ALA A 212 6.27 -3.83 18.40
N LEU A 213 7.48 -3.48 18.84
CA LEU A 213 8.72 -3.71 18.08
C LEU A 213 9.36 -5.07 18.44
N THR A 214 8.82 -5.74 19.47
CA THR A 214 9.26 -7.06 19.93
C THR A 214 8.09 -8.04 19.84
N ALA A 215 8.35 -9.34 20.00
CA ALA A 215 7.31 -10.38 19.99
C ALA A 215 6.31 -10.30 21.17
N SER A 216 6.41 -9.26 22.02
CA SER A 216 5.55 -9.06 23.19
C SER A 216 4.25 -8.35 22.84
N GLN A 217 3.24 -8.50 23.71
CA GLN A 217 1.96 -7.80 23.59
C GLN A 217 2.13 -6.31 23.89
N VAL A 218 1.41 -5.46 23.15
CA VAL A 218 1.47 -4.01 23.34
C VAL A 218 0.83 -3.63 24.68
N PRO A 219 1.55 -2.91 25.56
CA PRO A 219 1.02 -2.42 26.83
C PRO A 219 -0.15 -1.46 26.62
N ALA A 220 -0.92 -1.27 27.70
CA ALA A 220 -2.05 -0.35 27.68
C ALA A 220 -1.62 1.07 27.25
N VAL A 221 -2.54 1.75 26.59
CA VAL A 221 -2.33 3.13 26.14
C VAL A 221 -2.24 4.05 27.37
N SER A 222 -1.18 4.84 27.41
CA SER A 222 -0.89 5.80 28.46
C SER A 222 -1.10 7.24 27.96
N LYS A 223 -1.06 8.21 28.89
CA LYS A 223 -1.05 9.63 28.52
C LYS A 223 0.19 9.99 27.69
N LEU A 224 1.35 9.43 28.03
CA LEU A 224 2.58 9.63 27.30
C LEU A 224 2.44 9.23 25.83
N ASP A 225 1.73 8.13 25.52
CA ASP A 225 1.51 7.70 24.13
C ASP A 225 0.73 8.74 23.31
N HIS A 226 -0.21 9.45 23.93
CA HIS A 226 -0.94 10.54 23.27
C HIS A 226 -0.08 11.77 23.08
N ASP A 227 0.74 12.11 24.08
CA ASP A 227 1.69 13.22 23.98
C ASP A 227 2.75 12.92 22.88
N THR A 228 3.24 11.68 22.79
CA THR A 228 4.13 11.22 21.71
C THR A 228 3.44 11.27 20.35
N LEU A 229 2.18 10.83 20.23
CA LEU A 229 1.43 10.92 18.98
C LEU A 229 1.32 12.37 18.50
N HIS A 230 1.03 13.30 19.41
CA HIS A 230 1.00 14.72 19.08
C HIS A 230 2.35 15.23 18.60
N LEU A 231 3.45 14.86 19.27
CA LEU A 231 4.79 15.27 18.87
C LEU A 231 5.18 14.73 17.48
N VAL A 232 4.95 13.44 17.24
CA VAL A 232 5.24 12.80 15.93
C VAL A 232 4.41 13.45 14.83
N TRP A 233 3.13 13.74 15.07
CA TRP A 233 2.30 14.43 14.10
C TRP A 233 2.78 15.86 13.83
N THR A 234 3.19 16.60 14.86
CA THR A 234 3.74 17.95 14.70
C THR A 234 5.05 17.91 13.91
N GLU A 235 5.92 16.94 14.19
CA GLU A 235 7.16 16.71 13.41
C GLU A 235 6.84 16.45 11.93
N GLU A 236 5.89 15.56 11.63
CA GLU A 236 5.46 15.30 10.24
C GLU A 236 4.95 16.56 9.54
N LYS A 237 4.16 17.40 10.25
CA LYS A 237 3.66 18.66 9.68
C LYS A 237 4.76 19.69 9.44
N LEU A 238 5.73 19.79 10.35
CA LEU A 238 6.87 20.68 10.16
C LEU A 238 7.76 20.21 8.99
N GLN A 239 7.94 18.90 8.82
CA GLN A 239 8.67 18.34 7.69
C GLN A 239 7.96 18.63 6.36
N GLU A 240 6.64 18.46 6.30
CA GLU A 240 5.86 18.84 5.11
C GLU A 240 6.05 20.31 4.73
N GLN A 241 6.08 21.21 5.73
CA GLN A 241 6.32 22.64 5.49
C GLN A 241 7.74 22.91 4.99
N LEU A 242 8.74 22.22 5.56
CA LEU A 242 10.12 22.33 5.12
C LEU A 242 10.28 21.87 3.67
N ASP A 243 9.69 20.73 3.31
CA ASP A 243 9.74 20.18 1.94
C ASP A 243 9.11 21.14 0.92
N VAL A 244 8.06 21.88 1.29
CA VAL A 244 7.44 22.91 0.43
C VAL A 244 8.40 24.08 0.24
N LEU A 245 9.10 24.52 1.29
CA LEU A 245 10.07 25.61 1.20
C LEU A 245 11.28 25.21 0.35
N ASP A 246 11.81 23.99 0.54
CA ASP A 246 12.93 23.47 -0.24
C ASP A 246 12.58 23.41 -1.73
N ARG A 247 11.39 22.91 -2.08
CA ARG A 247 10.92 22.91 -3.48
C ARG A 247 10.80 24.32 -4.07
N ARG A 248 10.31 25.28 -3.29
CA ARG A 248 10.22 26.68 -3.75
C ARG A 248 11.61 27.25 -4.02
N TRP A 249 12.55 27.00 -3.11
CA TRP A 249 13.95 27.40 -3.26
C TRP A 249 14.60 26.77 -4.49
N GLU A 250 14.40 25.47 -4.74
CA GLU A 250 14.90 24.79 -5.92
C GLU A 250 14.33 25.38 -7.22
N ILE A 251 13.02 25.66 -7.24
CA ILE A 251 12.37 26.29 -8.39
C ILE A 251 12.95 27.69 -8.64
N GLU A 252 13.10 28.50 -7.59
CA GLU A 252 13.68 29.84 -7.70
C GLU A 252 15.13 29.78 -8.20
N PHE A 253 15.93 28.85 -7.68
CA PHE A 253 17.30 28.64 -8.12
C PHE A 253 17.39 28.19 -9.59
N GLN A 254 16.53 27.26 -10.02
CA GLN A 254 16.43 26.84 -11.43
C GLN A 254 16.05 28.01 -12.34
N TRP A 255 15.09 28.84 -11.94
CA TRP A 255 14.71 30.03 -12.70
C TRP A 255 15.86 31.02 -12.82
N GLN A 256 16.60 31.27 -11.74
CA GLN A 256 17.78 32.14 -11.78
C GLN A 256 18.85 31.60 -12.74
N GLN A 257 19.07 30.29 -12.78
CA GLN A 257 19.97 29.67 -13.75
C GLN A 257 19.49 29.82 -15.20
N ILE A 258 18.19 29.60 -15.46
CA ILE A 258 17.58 29.79 -16.78
C ILE A 258 17.73 31.24 -17.23
N VAL A 259 17.39 32.20 -16.38
CA VAL A 259 17.53 33.64 -16.68
C VAL A 259 18.98 33.98 -16.99
N ARG A 260 19.95 33.48 -16.20
CA ARG A 260 21.38 33.71 -16.44
C ARG A 260 21.85 33.09 -17.76
N HIS A 261 21.38 31.90 -18.11
CA HIS A 261 21.68 31.26 -19.39
C HIS A 261 21.09 32.04 -20.57
N CYS A 262 19.82 32.44 -20.50
CA CYS A 262 19.16 33.25 -21.52
C CYS A 262 19.86 34.61 -21.72
N LEU A 263 20.26 35.27 -20.63
CA LEU A 263 21.05 36.51 -20.69
C LEU A 263 22.42 36.29 -21.33
N SER A 264 23.11 35.19 -21.01
CA SER A 264 24.40 34.85 -21.61
C SER A 264 24.31 34.55 -23.12
N VAL A 265 23.24 33.86 -23.56
CA VAL A 265 23.01 33.56 -24.98
C VAL A 265 22.68 34.84 -25.76
N LYS A 266 21.88 35.75 -25.18
CA LYS A 266 21.50 37.02 -25.82
C LYS A 266 22.67 38.01 -25.93
N VAL A 267 23.66 37.92 -25.03
CA VAL A 267 24.93 38.68 -25.11
C VAL A 267 25.91 38.09 -26.14
N MET A 268 25.79 36.81 -26.51
CA MET A 268 26.67 36.12 -27.48
C MET A 268 26.19 36.17 -28.95
N THR A 269 25.04 36.76 -29.26
CA THR A 269 24.66 37.08 -30.64
C THR A 269 25.06 38.52 -30.98
N PRO A 270 26.22 38.76 -31.64
CA PRO A 270 26.53 40.08 -32.16
C PRO A 270 25.54 40.41 -33.28
N MET A 271 24.88 41.56 -33.15
CA MET A 271 24.05 42.15 -34.20
C MET A 271 24.89 42.31 -35.48
N THR A 272 24.69 41.44 -36.47
CA THR A 272 25.08 41.76 -37.84
C THR A 272 24.12 42.82 -38.36
N HIS A 273 24.56 44.08 -38.33
CA HIS A 273 23.90 45.20 -38.97
C HIS A 273 23.54 44.86 -40.42
N SER A 274 22.26 44.67 -40.72
CA SER A 274 21.75 44.99 -42.05
C SER A 274 20.30 45.51 -41.97
N LYS A 275 20.17 46.76 -42.42
CA LYS A 275 18.97 47.47 -42.89
C LYS A 275 17.71 47.36 -42.01
N ILE A 276 17.50 48.41 -41.22
CA ILE A 276 16.23 48.77 -40.59
C ILE A 276 15.19 48.99 -41.70
N SER A 277 14.32 48.01 -41.92
CA SER A 277 13.01 48.18 -42.56
C SER A 277 11.97 48.37 -41.45
N HIS A 278 10.92 49.15 -41.75
CA HIS A 278 9.89 49.64 -40.82
C HIS A 278 9.08 48.54 -40.08
N GLU A 279 9.31 47.25 -40.37
CA GLU A 279 8.76 46.09 -39.66
C GLU A 279 9.54 45.71 -38.38
N GLY A 280 10.79 46.14 -38.22
CA GLY A 280 11.65 45.76 -37.09
C GLY A 280 11.32 46.45 -35.75
N GLN A 281 10.48 47.49 -35.75
CA GLN A 281 10.06 48.15 -34.50
C GLN A 281 9.02 47.34 -33.71
N SER A 282 8.17 46.56 -34.38
CA SER A 282 7.20 45.70 -33.69
C SER A 282 7.86 44.49 -33.00
N GLN A 283 8.92 43.93 -33.59
CA GLN A 283 9.62 42.78 -33.03
C GLN A 283 10.43 43.16 -31.77
N MET A 284 11.07 44.34 -31.74
CA MET A 284 11.78 44.82 -30.55
C MET A 284 10.84 45.16 -29.38
N ILE A 285 9.61 45.61 -29.67
CA ILE A 285 8.59 45.85 -28.64
C ILE A 285 8.07 44.52 -28.08
N GLN A 286 7.92 43.47 -28.91
CA GLN A 286 7.55 42.13 -28.43
C GLN A 286 8.64 41.50 -27.54
N ASP A 287 9.91 41.63 -27.92
CA ASP A 287 11.03 41.10 -27.12
C ASP A 287 11.27 41.87 -25.83
N GLY A 288 11.08 43.19 -25.85
CA GLY A 288 11.10 44.04 -24.65
C GLY A 288 9.92 43.75 -23.72
N ASN A 289 8.73 43.51 -24.27
CA ASN A 289 7.54 43.13 -23.50
C ASN A 289 7.69 41.73 -22.89
N MET A 290 8.31 40.77 -23.58
CA MET A 290 8.55 39.43 -23.03
C MET A 290 9.54 39.47 -21.86
N LEU A 291 10.57 40.34 -21.92
CA LEU A 291 11.50 40.55 -20.80
C LEU A 291 10.81 41.26 -19.62
N MET A 292 9.96 42.25 -19.88
CA MET A 292 9.14 42.90 -18.85
C MET A 292 8.14 41.93 -18.21
N VAL A 293 7.51 41.05 -18.99
CA VAL A 293 6.60 40.02 -18.47
C VAL A 293 7.36 39.03 -17.58
N LEU A 294 8.57 38.60 -17.97
CA LEU A 294 9.39 37.72 -17.13
C LEU A 294 9.85 38.39 -15.82
N ILE A 295 10.16 39.70 -15.86
CA ILE A 295 10.52 40.48 -14.67
C ILE A 295 9.29 40.74 -13.79
N LEU A 296 8.13 41.06 -14.37
CA LEU A 296 6.87 41.27 -13.64
C LEU A 296 6.34 39.97 -13.03
N MET A 297 6.47 38.83 -13.73
CA MET A 297 6.11 37.51 -13.18
C MET A 297 7.06 37.10 -12.04
N SER A 298 8.34 37.45 -12.13
CA SER A 298 9.29 37.27 -11.02
C SER A 298 8.95 38.14 -9.81
N SER A 299 8.44 39.36 -10.03
CA SER A 299 8.06 40.29 -8.96
C SER A 299 6.71 39.93 -8.31
N MET A 300 5.73 39.44 -9.07
CA MET A 300 4.42 39.02 -8.55
C MET A 300 4.48 37.76 -7.68
N MET A 301 5.41 36.84 -7.96
CA MET A 301 5.59 35.64 -7.13
C MET A 301 6.26 35.90 -5.78
N VAL A 302 6.92 37.05 -5.61
CA VAL A 302 7.53 37.47 -4.33
C VAL A 302 6.50 38.14 -3.40
N THR A 303 5.36 38.59 -3.92
CA THR A 303 4.37 39.36 -3.15
C THR A 303 3.13 38.58 -2.71
N ASP A 304 2.89 37.37 -3.19
CA ASP A 304 1.78 36.52 -2.71
C ASP A 304 2.17 35.74 -1.45
N HIS A 305 2.28 36.47 -0.34
CA HIS A 305 1.69 36.18 0.99
C HIS A 305 2.44 36.90 2.11
N ALA A 306 1.91 38.06 2.50
CA ALA A 306 1.88 38.53 3.88
C ALA A 306 0.51 38.21 4.49
#